data_AF-A0AAN9KL23-F1
#
_entry.id   AF-A0AAN9KL23-F1
#
_cell.length_a   1.000
_cell.length_b   1.000
_cell.length_c   1.000
_cell.angle_alpha   90.00
_cell.angle_beta   90.00
_cell.angle_gamma   90.00
#
_symmetry.space_group_name_H-M   'P 1'
#
loop_
_entity.id
_entity.type
_entity.pdbx_description
1 polymer ?
#
loop_
_entity_poly.entity_id
_entity_poly.type
_entity_poly.pdbx_seq_one_letter_code
_entity_poly.pdbx_strand_id
1 'polypeptide(L)'
;MDFSGNGTEESELYHAQVHLYKHVYNWVSSMALKSAMELGVADAIHNHGKPMTLSELATALKLHPSKVGVLHRFLRLLTHNGFFTKTKVPSENGEEEGEIAYALTPPSKLLIRGKSTCLAPIVKGALHSSSLDMWQSSKKWFTENKEQTLYESATRESFWDFLNKTTESDTLTM
;
A
#
# COMPACT_ATOMS: atom_id res chain seq x y z
N MET A 1 15.75 -44.35 24.96
CA MET A 1 14.44 -43.69 24.74
C MET A 1 14.73 -42.22 24.70
N ASP A 2 14.80 -41.67 23.51
CA ASP A 2 15.16 -40.28 23.24
C ASP A 2 13.91 -39.65 22.61
N PHE A 3 13.15 -38.90 23.40
CA PHE A 3 11.84 -38.35 23.01
C PHE A 3 11.61 -36.95 23.60
N SER A 4 12.66 -36.13 23.69
CA SER A 4 12.56 -34.81 24.34
C SER A 4 13.27 -33.67 23.60
N GLY A 5 13.78 -33.88 22.37
CA GLY A 5 14.55 -32.86 21.63
C GLY A 5 13.83 -32.18 20.44
N ASN A 6 12.91 -32.88 19.76
CA ASN A 6 12.33 -32.36 18.51
C ASN A 6 11.24 -31.29 18.68
N GLY A 7 10.45 -31.36 19.75
CA GLY A 7 9.28 -30.47 19.90
C GLY A 7 9.63 -29.00 20.16
N THR A 8 10.80 -28.73 20.76
CA THR A 8 11.28 -27.37 21.04
C THR A 8 11.91 -26.73 19.79
N GLU A 9 12.75 -27.47 19.07
CA GLU A 9 13.39 -26.98 17.84
C GLU A 9 12.36 -26.76 16.71
N GLU A 10 11.40 -27.67 16.52
CA GLU A 10 10.33 -27.50 15.53
C GLU A 10 9.45 -26.27 15.83
N SER A 11 9.16 -26.02 17.11
CA SER A 11 8.39 -24.84 17.54
C SER A 11 9.17 -23.54 17.32
N GLU A 12 10.46 -23.52 17.63
CA GLU A 12 11.34 -22.37 17.38
C GLU A 12 11.46 -22.06 15.88
N LEU A 13 11.64 -23.07 15.04
CA LEU A 13 11.68 -22.91 13.58
C LEU A 13 10.36 -22.36 13.04
N TYR A 14 9.21 -22.78 13.57
CA TYR A 14 7.91 -22.22 13.18
C TYR A 14 7.82 -20.72 13.49
N HIS A 15 8.23 -20.29 14.69
CA HIS A 15 8.28 -18.88 15.04
C HIS A 15 9.25 -18.09 14.15
N ALA A 16 10.40 -18.67 13.83
CA ALA A 16 11.37 -18.09 12.90
C ALA A 16 10.78 -17.92 11.49
N GLN A 17 10.02 -18.91 10.99
CA GLN A 17 9.34 -18.82 9.70
C GLN A 17 8.31 -17.69 9.67
N VAL A 18 7.47 -17.58 10.72
CA VAL A 18 6.50 -16.48 10.82
C VAL A 18 7.20 -15.13 10.79
N HIS A 19 8.31 -14.99 11.52
CA HIS A 19 9.12 -13.78 11.51
C HIS A 19 9.68 -13.48 10.11
N LEU A 20 10.32 -14.46 9.47
CA LEU A 20 10.87 -14.31 8.12
C LEU A 20 9.79 -13.91 7.10
N TYR A 21 8.64 -14.59 7.09
CA TYR A 21 7.56 -14.29 6.14
C TYR A 21 7.00 -12.89 6.33
N LYS A 22 6.90 -12.38 7.56
CA LYS A 22 6.47 -10.99 7.81
C LYS A 22 7.41 -9.98 7.13
N HIS A 23 8.71 -10.23 7.14
CA HIS A 23 9.70 -9.36 6.49
C HIS A 23 9.70 -9.54 4.97
N VAL A 24 9.64 -10.78 4.47
CA VAL A 24 9.58 -11.07 3.02
C VAL A 24 8.37 -10.42 2.36
N TYR A 25 7.22 -10.39 3.03
CA TYR A 25 5.97 -9.84 2.48
C TYR A 25 5.64 -8.43 2.96
N ASN A 26 6.54 -7.72 3.67
CA ASN A 26 6.24 -6.39 4.19
C ASN A 26 5.85 -5.39 3.08
N TRP A 27 6.45 -5.54 1.90
CA TRP A 27 6.31 -4.64 0.76
C TRP A 27 4.88 -4.64 0.20
N VAL A 28 4.14 -5.75 0.39
CA VAL A 28 2.74 -5.88 -0.02
C VAL A 28 1.87 -4.83 0.68
N SER A 29 2.14 -4.54 1.95
CA SER A 29 1.40 -3.50 2.69
C SER A 29 1.67 -2.10 2.11
N SER A 30 2.91 -1.81 1.72
CA SER A 30 3.27 -0.55 1.06
C SER A 30 2.58 -0.42 -0.31
N MET A 31 2.55 -1.50 -1.10
CA MET A 31 1.89 -1.48 -2.41
C MET A 31 0.37 -1.37 -2.30
N ALA A 32 -0.23 -2.00 -1.28
CA ALA A 32 -1.66 -1.81 -0.99
C ALA A 32 -1.99 -0.35 -0.65
N LEU A 33 -1.15 0.30 0.16
CA LEU A 33 -1.28 1.72 0.49
C LEU A 33 -1.15 2.60 -0.76
N LYS A 34 -0.13 2.33 -1.59
CA LYS A 34 0.05 3.01 -2.88
C LYS A 34 -1.21 2.92 -3.73
N SER A 35 -1.75 1.71 -3.93
CA SER A 35 -2.96 1.51 -4.74
C SER A 35 -4.17 2.25 -4.19
N ALA A 36 -4.39 2.26 -2.87
CA ALA A 36 -5.51 2.99 -2.29
C ALA A 36 -5.38 4.52 -2.45
N MET A 37 -4.15 5.04 -2.37
CA MET A 37 -3.84 6.45 -2.63
C MET A 37 -4.03 6.82 -4.10
N GLU A 38 -3.53 5.99 -5.02
CA GLU A 38 -3.64 6.20 -6.46
C GLU A 38 -5.10 6.15 -6.93
N LEU A 39 -5.87 5.19 -6.43
CA LEU A 39 -7.30 5.07 -6.69
C LEU A 39 -8.11 6.23 -6.08
N GLY A 40 -7.57 6.98 -5.12
CA GLY A 40 -8.32 8.04 -4.45
C GLY A 40 -9.41 7.53 -3.51
N VAL A 41 -9.19 6.36 -2.87
CA VAL A 41 -10.16 5.76 -1.94
C VAL A 41 -10.48 6.71 -0.78
N ALA A 42 -9.47 7.40 -0.26
CA ALA A 42 -9.65 8.35 0.83
C ALA A 42 -10.52 9.56 0.41
N ASP A 43 -10.29 10.08 -0.79
CA ASP A 43 -11.08 11.18 -1.35
C ASP A 43 -12.52 10.74 -1.60
N ALA A 44 -12.74 9.53 -2.13
CA ALA A 44 -14.09 9.00 -2.37
C ALA A 44 -14.92 8.95 -1.07
N ILE A 45 -14.37 8.35 0.00
CA ILE A 45 -15.05 8.28 1.30
C ILE A 45 -15.21 9.68 1.91
N HIS A 46 -14.20 10.55 1.78
CA HIS A 46 -14.28 11.91 2.31
C HIS A 46 -15.39 12.73 1.65
N ASN A 47 -15.44 12.72 0.32
CA ASN A 47 -16.40 13.47 -0.48
C ASN A 47 -17.82 12.93 -0.31
N HIS A 48 -17.98 11.64 -0.02
CA HIS A 48 -19.26 11.04 0.31
C HIS A 48 -19.79 11.49 1.68
N GLY A 49 -18.92 11.91 2.60
CA GLY A 49 -19.29 12.50 3.90
C GLY A 49 -19.75 11.51 4.97
N LYS A 50 -19.96 10.24 4.61
CA LYS A 50 -20.33 9.13 5.51
C LYS A 50 -19.57 7.84 5.13
N PRO A 51 -19.57 6.80 5.98
CA PRO A 51 -18.97 5.51 5.61
C PRO A 51 -19.60 4.95 4.34
N MET A 52 -18.80 4.34 3.46
CA MET A 52 -19.24 3.82 2.16
C MET A 52 -19.23 2.30 2.11
N THR A 53 -20.27 1.68 1.56
CA THR A 53 -20.27 0.24 1.26
C THR A 53 -19.25 -0.08 0.16
N LEU A 54 -18.92 -1.37 0.00
CA LEU A 54 -18.03 -1.81 -1.06
C LEU A 54 -18.58 -1.45 -2.46
N SER A 55 -19.90 -1.55 -2.64
CA SER A 55 -20.59 -1.26 -3.90
C SER A 55 -20.57 0.23 -4.23
N GLU A 56 -20.89 1.08 -3.24
CA GLU A 56 -20.82 2.53 -3.37
C GLU A 56 -19.40 2.97 -3.73
N LEU A 57 -18.39 2.42 -3.04
CA LEU A 57 -17.00 2.76 -3.27
C LEU A 57 -16.53 2.32 -4.66
N ALA A 58 -16.88 1.10 -5.09
CA ALA A 58 -16.54 0.64 -6.44
C ALA A 58 -17.19 1.51 -7.53
N THR A 59 -18.42 1.98 -7.30
CA THR A 59 -19.14 2.89 -8.19
C THR A 59 -18.48 4.27 -8.25
N ALA A 60 -18.14 4.85 -7.09
CA ALA A 60 -17.45 6.14 -7.02
C ALA A 60 -16.07 6.11 -7.69
N LEU A 61 -15.37 4.99 -7.58
CA LEU A 61 -14.08 4.72 -8.22
C LEU A 61 -14.20 4.29 -9.69
N LYS A 62 -15.42 4.17 -10.22
CA LYS A 62 -15.73 3.75 -11.61
C LYS A 62 -15.06 2.42 -11.99
N LEU A 63 -15.03 1.46 -11.07
CA LEU A 63 -14.38 0.18 -11.30
C LEU A 63 -15.28 -0.75 -12.12
N HIS A 64 -14.65 -1.50 -13.03
CA HIS A 64 -15.32 -2.61 -13.69
C HIS A 64 -15.76 -3.68 -12.65
N PRO A 65 -16.94 -4.32 -12.78
CA PRO A 65 -17.43 -5.29 -11.80
C PRO A 65 -16.44 -6.40 -11.42
N SER A 66 -15.62 -6.87 -12.38
CA SER A 66 -14.57 -7.88 -12.12
C SER A 66 -13.46 -7.44 -11.15
N LYS A 67 -13.35 -6.13 -10.86
CA LYS A 67 -12.35 -5.56 -9.94
C LYS A 67 -12.87 -5.33 -8.53
N VAL A 68 -14.18 -5.44 -8.30
CA VAL A 68 -14.80 -5.24 -6.98
C VAL A 68 -14.23 -6.21 -5.93
N GLY A 69 -14.07 -7.48 -6.30
CA GLY A 69 -13.45 -8.49 -5.43
C GLY A 69 -11.98 -8.21 -5.13
N VAL A 70 -11.27 -7.56 -6.05
CA VAL A 70 -9.87 -7.12 -5.84
C VAL A 70 -9.84 -5.96 -4.85
N LEU A 71 -10.67 -4.93 -5.06
CA LEU A 71 -10.82 -3.80 -4.14
C LEU A 71 -11.12 -4.29 -2.71
N HIS A 72 -12.04 -5.24 -2.57
CA HIS A 72 -12.36 -5.83 -1.27
C HIS A 72 -11.15 -6.43 -0.56
N ARG A 73 -10.27 -7.16 -1.27
CA ARG A 73 -9.06 -7.75 -0.68
C ARG A 73 -8.08 -6.68 -0.19
N PHE A 74 -7.91 -5.60 -0.95
CA PHE A 74 -7.07 -4.47 -0.55
C PHE A 74 -7.65 -3.75 0.66
N LEU A 75 -8.94 -3.42 0.65
CA LEU A 75 -9.62 -2.79 1.78
C LEU A 75 -9.55 -3.65 3.04
N ARG A 76 -9.67 -4.98 2.92
CA ARG A 76 -9.55 -5.89 4.06
C ARG A 76 -8.15 -5.80 4.70
N LEU A 77 -7.09 -5.82 3.90
CA LEU A 77 -5.71 -5.66 4.38
C LEU A 77 -5.50 -4.27 5.00
N LEU A 78 -5.95 -3.21 4.32
CA LEU A 78 -5.76 -1.83 4.78
C LEU A 78 -6.60 -1.51 6.03
N THR A 79 -7.76 -2.15 6.20
CA THR A 79 -8.54 -2.09 7.43
C THR A 79 -7.77 -2.73 8.58
N HIS A 80 -7.22 -3.93 8.38
CA HIS A 80 -6.38 -4.60 9.37
C HIS A 80 -5.15 -3.75 9.74
N ASN A 81 -4.56 -3.06 8.76
CA ASN A 81 -3.42 -2.15 8.97
C ASN A 81 -3.82 -0.78 9.53
N GLY A 82 -5.10 -0.56 9.86
CA GLY A 82 -5.58 0.65 10.54
C GLY A 82 -5.80 1.87 9.65
N PHE A 83 -5.74 1.73 8.31
CA PHE A 83 -6.08 2.83 7.39
C PHE A 83 -7.59 3.00 7.21
N PHE A 84 -8.38 1.96 7.44
CA PHE A 84 -9.84 2.06 7.38
C PHE A 84 -10.45 1.33 8.57
N THR A 85 -11.69 1.64 8.88
CA THR A 85 -12.49 0.89 9.85
C THR A 85 -13.77 0.41 9.19
N LYS A 86 -14.28 -0.74 9.65
CA LYS A 86 -15.58 -1.28 9.22
C LYS A 86 -16.67 -0.81 10.17
N THR A 87 -17.81 -0.45 9.61
CA THR A 87 -19.04 -0.13 10.34
C THR A 87 -20.20 -0.82 9.66
N LYS A 88 -21.27 -1.07 10.41
CA LYS A 88 -22.55 -1.52 9.84
C LYS A 88 -23.40 -0.30 9.52
N VAL A 89 -23.99 -0.27 8.34
CA VAL A 89 -24.99 0.72 7.94
C VAL A 89 -26.32 0.01 7.64
N PRO A 90 -27.47 0.67 7.78
CA PRO A 90 -28.76 0.09 7.39
C PRO A 90 -28.70 -0.38 5.93
N SER A 91 -29.16 -1.59 5.65
CA SER A 91 -29.27 -2.06 4.27
C SER A 91 -30.43 -1.35 3.58
N GLU A 92 -30.23 -0.93 2.33
CA GLU A 92 -31.29 -0.36 1.51
C GLU A 92 -32.37 -1.40 1.16
N ASN A 93 -32.04 -2.70 1.25
CA ASN A 93 -32.93 -3.82 0.95
C ASN A 93 -33.75 -4.30 2.16
N GLY A 94 -33.62 -3.65 3.33
CA GLY A 94 -34.35 -4.01 4.54
C GLY A 94 -33.85 -5.27 5.25
N GLU A 95 -32.65 -5.75 4.93
CA GLU A 95 -32.01 -6.86 5.64
C GLU A 95 -31.63 -6.47 7.07
N GLU A 96 -31.95 -7.32 8.05
CA GLU A 96 -31.73 -7.06 9.48
C GLU A 96 -30.24 -6.92 9.86
N GLU A 97 -29.32 -7.54 9.10
CA GLU A 97 -27.91 -7.62 9.49
C GLU A 97 -27.07 -6.37 9.15
N GLY A 98 -27.60 -5.47 8.32
CA GLY A 98 -26.92 -4.27 7.84
C GLY A 98 -25.72 -4.55 6.92
N GLU A 99 -25.33 -3.57 6.11
CA GLU A 99 -24.22 -3.70 5.16
C GLU A 99 -22.90 -3.23 5.76
N ILE A 100 -21.79 -3.89 5.39
CA ILE A 100 -20.45 -3.45 5.78
C ILE A 100 -20.08 -2.20 4.96
N ALA A 101 -19.83 -1.11 5.66
CA ALA A 101 -19.28 0.12 5.13
C ALA A 101 -17.89 0.44 5.71
N TYR A 102 -17.10 1.21 4.96
CA TYR A 102 -15.75 1.61 5.28
C TYR A 102 -15.71 3.09 5.63
N ALA A 103 -15.08 3.41 6.76
CA ALA A 103 -14.83 4.78 7.19
C ALA A 103 -13.33 5.07 7.28
N LEU A 104 -12.97 6.35 7.14
CA LEU A 104 -11.60 6.82 7.29
C LEU A 104 -11.15 6.78 8.75
N THR A 105 -9.87 6.49 8.95
CA THR A 105 -9.15 6.62 10.21
C THR A 105 -8.19 7.81 10.13
N PRO A 106 -7.56 8.25 11.24
CA PRO A 106 -6.58 9.34 11.17
C PRO A 106 -5.47 9.14 10.12
N PRO A 107 -4.85 7.93 9.98
CA PRO A 107 -3.87 7.69 8.92
C PRO A 107 -4.39 7.90 7.49
N SER A 108 -5.58 7.39 7.13
CA SER A 108 -6.10 7.58 5.76
C SER A 108 -6.60 8.99 5.48
N LYS A 109 -6.95 9.78 6.51
CA LYS A 109 -7.24 11.21 6.33
C LYS A 109 -6.04 12.02 5.83
N LEU A 110 -4.81 11.55 6.08
CA LEU A 110 -3.59 12.16 5.51
C LEU A 110 -3.48 11.95 4.00
N LEU A 111 -4.33 11.11 3.39
CA LEU A 111 -4.33 10.88 1.94
C LEU A 111 -5.37 11.73 1.20
N ILE A 112 -6.17 12.54 1.91
CA ILE A 112 -7.20 13.38 1.29
C ILE A 112 -6.55 14.56 0.56
N ARG A 113 -6.79 14.67 -0.74
CA ARG A 113 -6.24 15.73 -1.60
C ARG A 113 -6.88 17.08 -1.30
N GLY A 114 -6.13 18.16 -1.51
CA GLY A 114 -6.59 19.53 -1.26
C GLY A 114 -6.60 19.96 0.21
N LYS A 115 -6.24 19.08 1.15
CA LYS A 115 -5.99 19.44 2.56
C LYS A 115 -4.52 19.81 2.75
N SER A 116 -4.25 20.77 3.65
CA SER A 116 -2.88 21.14 4.02
C SER A 116 -2.07 20.00 4.66
N THR A 117 -2.76 19.01 5.23
CA THR A 117 -2.17 17.82 5.85
C THR A 117 -1.97 16.66 4.88
N CYS A 118 -2.19 16.87 3.57
CA CYS A 118 -2.12 15.80 2.57
C CYS A 118 -0.67 15.33 2.36
N LEU A 119 -0.42 14.04 2.60
CA LEU A 119 0.87 13.36 2.37
C LEU A 119 0.83 12.41 1.16
N ALA A 120 -0.27 12.39 0.39
CA ALA A 120 -0.37 11.57 -0.81
C ALA A 120 0.79 11.79 -1.82
N PRO A 121 1.29 13.03 -2.05
CA PRO A 121 2.46 13.24 -2.92
C PRO A 121 3.74 12.55 -2.41
N ILE A 122 3.95 12.54 -1.09
CA ILE A 122 5.09 11.84 -0.48
C ILE A 122 4.96 10.34 -0.70
N VAL A 123 3.78 9.77 -0.48
CA VAL A 123 3.51 8.34 -0.75
C VAL A 123 3.75 8.01 -2.23
N LYS A 124 3.29 8.88 -3.15
CA LYS A 124 3.48 8.71 -4.60
C LYS A 124 4.97 8.69 -4.97
N GLY A 125 5.76 9.64 -4.47
CA GLY A 125 7.20 9.71 -4.74
C GLY A 125 8.01 8.58 -4.07
N ALA A 126 7.76 8.31 -2.79
CA ALA A 126 8.48 7.28 -2.04
C ALA A 126 8.25 5.87 -2.59
N LEU A 127 7.07 5.61 -3.17
CA LEU A 127 6.71 4.33 -3.76
C LEU A 127 6.66 4.37 -5.31
N HIS A 128 7.25 5.40 -5.92
CA HIS A 128 7.45 5.48 -7.36
C HIS A 128 8.43 4.40 -7.83
N SER A 129 8.31 3.95 -9.09
CA SER A 129 9.20 2.92 -9.65
C SER A 129 10.68 3.33 -9.57
N SER A 130 11.01 4.59 -9.84
CA SER A 130 12.38 5.11 -9.68
C SER A 130 12.94 4.92 -8.26
N SER A 131 12.08 4.91 -7.24
CA SER A 131 12.47 4.73 -5.84
C SER A 131 12.61 3.26 -5.45
N LEU A 132 12.00 2.33 -6.21
CA LEU A 132 11.91 0.91 -5.86
C LEU A 132 12.76 0.02 -6.77
N ASP A 133 12.81 0.29 -8.07
CA ASP A 133 13.46 -0.58 -9.05
C ASP A 133 14.97 -0.67 -8.84
N MET A 134 15.60 0.36 -8.26
CA MET A 134 17.02 0.37 -7.94
C MET A 134 17.45 -0.78 -7.02
N TRP A 135 16.56 -1.29 -6.16
CA TRP A 135 16.85 -2.38 -5.23
C TRP A 135 17.19 -3.70 -5.94
N GLN A 136 16.79 -3.87 -7.21
CA GLN A 136 17.20 -5.02 -8.03
C GLN A 136 18.72 -5.03 -8.31
N SER A 137 19.37 -3.88 -8.22
CA SER A 137 20.83 -3.75 -8.39
C SER A 137 21.61 -3.84 -7.08
N SER A 138 20.96 -4.07 -5.94
CA SER A 138 21.60 -4.08 -4.62
C SER A 138 22.80 -5.02 -4.54
N LYS A 139 22.68 -6.26 -5.02
CA LYS A 139 23.80 -7.22 -5.04
C LYS A 139 24.98 -6.69 -5.85
N LYS A 140 24.74 -6.13 -7.03
CA LYS A 140 25.78 -5.54 -7.88
C LYS A 140 26.47 -4.38 -7.15
N TRP A 141 25.67 -3.48 -6.58
CA TRP A 141 26.13 -2.31 -5.82
C TRP A 141 27.04 -2.68 -4.63
N PHE A 142 26.75 -3.76 -3.91
CA PHE A 142 27.64 -4.23 -2.83
C PHE A 142 28.97 -4.83 -3.32
N THR A 143 29.07 -5.21 -4.59
CA THR A 143 30.24 -5.92 -5.14
C THR A 143 31.11 -5.08 -6.06
N GLU A 144 30.72 -3.84 -6.35
CA GLU A 144 31.48 -2.95 -7.22
C GLU A 144 32.56 -2.18 -6.44
N ASN A 145 33.65 -1.83 -7.14
CA ASN A 145 34.75 -1.05 -6.55
C ASN A 145 34.49 0.47 -6.56
N LYS A 146 33.39 0.91 -7.18
CA LYS A 146 33.06 2.32 -7.34
C LYS A 146 32.23 2.79 -6.14
N GLU A 147 32.70 3.81 -5.44
CA GLU A 147 31.91 4.51 -4.42
C GLU A 147 30.84 5.37 -5.11
N GLN A 148 29.58 4.96 -5.00
CA GLN A 148 28.41 5.65 -5.55
C GLN A 148 27.14 5.23 -4.82
N THR A 149 26.04 5.95 -5.05
CA THR A 149 24.73 5.57 -4.50
C THR A 149 24.15 4.33 -5.21
N LEU A 150 23.23 3.63 -4.54
CA LEU A 150 22.48 2.51 -5.15
C LEU A 150 21.76 2.96 -6.43
N TYR A 151 21.21 4.17 -6.44
CA TYR A 151 20.53 4.74 -7.60
C TYR A 151 21.48 4.88 -8.80
N GLU A 152 22.67 5.44 -8.59
CA GLU A 152 23.70 5.58 -9.63
C GLU A 152 24.21 4.23 -10.12
N SER A 153 24.39 3.25 -9.24
CA SER A 153 24.77 1.89 -9.64
C SER A 153 23.72 1.24 -10.54
N ALA A 154 22.43 1.46 -10.25
CA ALA A 154 21.31 0.91 -10.99
C ALA A 154 21.08 1.61 -12.34
N THR A 155 21.12 2.95 -12.37
CA THR A 155 20.67 3.76 -13.51
C THR A 155 21.80 4.35 -14.35
N ARG A 156 23.04 4.35 -13.83
CA ARG A 156 24.23 5.01 -14.40
C ARG A 156 24.17 6.54 -14.43
N GLU A 157 23.20 7.14 -13.73
CA GLU A 157 23.10 8.59 -13.55
C GLU A 157 22.73 8.92 -12.10
N SER A 158 22.96 10.17 -11.68
CA SER A 158 22.54 10.60 -10.35
C SER A 158 21.02 10.76 -10.29
N PHE A 159 20.46 10.62 -9.09
CA PHE A 159 19.03 10.88 -8.87
C PHE A 159 18.65 12.32 -9.26
N TRP A 160 19.54 13.29 -9.04
CA TRP A 160 19.31 14.69 -9.39
C TRP A 160 19.31 14.93 -10.90
N ASP A 161 20.21 14.28 -11.65
CA ASP A 161 20.21 14.36 -13.11
C ASP A 161 18.95 13.74 -13.71
N PHE A 162 18.50 12.60 -13.18
CA PHE A 162 17.23 11.98 -13.55
C PHE A 162 16.04 12.93 -13.33
N LEU A 163 15.96 13.56 -12.15
CA LEU A 163 14.90 14.53 -11.86
C LEU A 163 14.96 15.74 -12.80
N ASN A 164 16.16 16.24 -13.10
CA ASN A 164 16.32 17.36 -14.03
C ASN A 164 15.91 16.98 -15.47
N LYS A 165 16.12 15.73 -15.91
CA LYS A 165 15.68 15.25 -17.24
C LYS A 165 14.16 15.07 -17.35
N THR A 166 13.51 14.67 -16.26
CA THR A 166 12.07 14.39 -16.24
C THR A 166 11.19 15.65 -16.18
N THR A 167 11.79 16.84 -16.10
CA THR A 167 11.07 18.12 -16.01
C THR A 167 10.53 18.68 -17.33
N GLU A 168 10.70 18.02 -18.48
CA GLU A 168 10.19 18.55 -19.76
C GLU A 168 8.76 18.13 -20.19
N SER A 169 8.00 17.28 -19.46
CA SER A 169 6.54 17.19 -19.75
C SER A 169 5.61 16.57 -18.69
N ASP A 170 5.94 15.47 -18.00
CA ASP A 170 4.82 14.52 -17.69
C ASP A 170 4.60 13.99 -16.25
N THR A 171 5.18 14.51 -15.16
CA THR A 171 5.11 13.72 -13.88
C THR A 171 4.68 14.37 -12.56
N LEU A 172 4.15 15.60 -12.52
CA LEU A 172 3.59 16.14 -11.26
C LEU A 172 2.19 16.77 -11.35
N THR A 173 1.53 16.71 -12.50
CA THR A 173 0.12 17.12 -12.65
C THR A 173 -0.65 16.10 -13.47
N MET A 174 -1.17 15.08 -12.78
CA MET A 174 -2.48 14.43 -12.97
C MET A 174 -2.70 13.41 -11.83
#